data_AF-A0A5C4QRM6-F1
#
_entry.id   AF-A0A5C4QRM6-F1
#
_cell.length_a   1.000
_cell.length_b   1.000
_cell.length_c   1.000
_cell.angle_alpha   90.00
_cell.angle_beta   90.00
_cell.angle_gamma   90.00
#
_symmetry.space_group_name_H-M   'P 1'
#
loop_
_entity.id
_entity.type
_entity.pdbx_description
1 polymer ?
#
loop_
_entity_poly.entity_id
_entity_poly.type
_entity_poly.pdbx_seq_one_letter_code
_entity_poly.pdbx_strand_id
1 'polypeptide(L)'
;MIPEEDGPAPWLRNYGGIEADIRQLREFADQLAAEVERNYAPHLPYIAADMSAEIPNPCDAFVELVAFLHAHHETQQATADMVYAVRGATGHLAAAADRVATRYADTDAFSAARVVDVRQALADPGAALPNTPTPTPMLSDPTGPVVLP
;
A
#
# COMPACT_ATOMS: atom_id res chain seq x y z
N MET A 1 -11.66 -30.44 -10.83
CA MET A 1 -12.22 -29.79 -9.63
C MET A 1 -11.01 -29.41 -8.80
N ILE A 2 -10.68 -28.13 -8.74
CA ILE A 2 -9.60 -27.64 -7.88
C ILE A 2 -10.16 -27.66 -6.44
N PRO A 3 -9.48 -28.28 -5.46
CA PRO A 3 -9.92 -28.23 -4.06
C PRO A 3 -10.21 -26.79 -3.64
N GLU A 4 -11.21 -26.55 -2.77
CA GLU A 4 -11.53 -25.18 -2.27
C GLU A 4 -10.30 -24.48 -1.67
N GLU A 5 -9.31 -25.25 -1.20
CA GLU A 5 -8.04 -24.81 -0.62
C GLU A 5 -7.07 -24.19 -1.65
N ASP A 6 -7.18 -24.56 -2.93
CA ASP A 6 -6.31 -24.08 -4.03
C ASP A 6 -6.92 -22.86 -4.77
N GLY A 7 -8.08 -22.39 -4.32
CA GLY A 7 -8.74 -21.20 -4.88
C GLY A 7 -8.20 -19.90 -4.29
N PRO A 8 -8.27 -18.76 -5.02
CA PRO A 8 -8.00 -17.45 -4.42
C PRO A 8 -8.93 -17.24 -3.22
N ALA A 9 -8.35 -16.66 -2.15
CA ALA A 9 -8.98 -16.54 -0.84
C ALA A 9 -10.43 -16.03 -0.97
N PRO A 10 -11.41 -16.61 -0.24
CA PRO A 10 -12.83 -16.32 -0.44
C PRO A 10 -13.20 -14.83 -0.33
N TRP A 11 -12.45 -14.07 0.46
CA TRP A 11 -12.62 -12.63 0.63
C TRP A 11 -12.21 -11.80 -0.60
N LEU A 12 -11.32 -12.34 -1.45
CA LEU A 12 -10.87 -11.69 -2.69
C LEU A 12 -11.96 -11.72 -3.78
N ARG A 13 -12.92 -12.65 -3.71
CA ARG A 13 -13.95 -12.86 -4.74
C ARG A 13 -14.97 -11.71 -4.84
N ASN A 14 -15.09 -10.88 -3.79
CA ASN A 14 -16.07 -9.80 -3.70
C ASN A 14 -15.47 -8.39 -3.78
N TYR A 15 -14.16 -8.24 -4.01
CA TYR A 15 -13.55 -6.92 -4.21
C TYR A 15 -13.90 -6.38 -5.61
N GLY A 16 -15.02 -5.67 -5.69
CA GLY A 16 -15.35 -4.77 -6.81
C GLY A 16 -14.45 -3.54 -6.77
N GLY A 17 -14.21 -2.93 -7.95
CA GLY A 17 -13.20 -1.89 -8.19
C GLY A 17 -12.95 -0.94 -7.02
N ILE A 18 -11.66 -0.84 -6.62
CA ILE A 18 -11.12 0.04 -5.57
C ILE A 18 -11.12 1.49 -6.09
N GLU A 19 -12.29 2.01 -6.43
CA GLU A 19 -12.45 3.39 -6.87
C GLU A 19 -12.82 4.22 -5.64
N ALA A 20 -11.79 4.65 -4.92
CA ALA A 20 -11.78 5.65 -3.85
C ALA A 20 -12.43 5.31 -2.49
N ASP A 21 -12.35 4.06 -2.01
CA ASP A 21 -12.60 3.78 -0.58
C ASP A 21 -11.30 3.46 0.18
N ILE A 22 -10.75 4.48 0.83
CA ILE A 22 -9.52 4.41 1.64
C ILE A 22 -9.68 3.39 2.79
N ARG A 23 -10.91 3.23 3.33
CA ARG A 23 -11.17 2.21 4.34
C ARG A 23 -11.04 0.81 3.75
N GLN A 24 -11.57 0.57 2.56
CA GLN A 24 -11.44 -0.71 1.88
C GLN A 24 -9.98 -1.05 1.54
N LEU A 25 -9.13 -0.06 1.24
CA LEU A 25 -7.70 -0.29 1.00
C LEU A 25 -6.95 -0.67 2.29
N ARG A 26 -7.32 -0.09 3.44
CA ARG A 26 -6.81 -0.51 4.76
C ARG A 26 -7.30 -1.90 5.14
N GLU A 27 -8.59 -2.14 5.02
CA GLU A 27 -9.20 -3.44 5.29
C GLU A 27 -8.57 -4.54 4.41
N PHE A 28 -8.26 -4.22 3.14
CA PHE A 28 -7.51 -5.10 2.24
C PHE A 28 -6.10 -5.40 2.78
N ALA A 29 -5.34 -4.38 3.17
CA ALA A 29 -3.99 -4.53 3.69
C ALA A 29 -3.95 -5.38 4.97
N ASP A 30 -4.90 -5.12 5.88
CA ASP A 30 -5.04 -5.85 7.15
C ASP A 30 -5.43 -7.31 6.92
N GLN A 31 -6.37 -7.57 6.01
CA GLN A 31 -6.77 -8.94 5.65
C GLN A 31 -5.61 -9.69 4.99
N LEU A 32 -4.86 -9.04 4.11
CA LEU A 32 -3.72 -9.63 3.44
C LEU A 32 -2.59 -9.98 4.45
N ALA A 33 -2.32 -9.10 5.40
CA ALA A 33 -1.36 -9.37 6.47
C ALA A 33 -1.83 -10.52 7.39
N ALA A 34 -3.11 -10.54 7.74
CA ALA A 34 -3.70 -11.58 8.57
C ALA A 34 -3.68 -12.95 7.87
N GLU A 35 -3.91 -12.99 6.56
CA GLU A 35 -3.84 -14.22 5.74
C GLU A 35 -2.41 -14.79 5.76
N VAL A 36 -1.41 -13.94 5.56
CA VAL A 36 0.00 -14.38 5.61
C VAL A 36 0.35 -14.90 7.00
N GLU A 37 -0.06 -14.21 8.07
CA GLU A 37 0.30 -14.60 9.43
C GLU A 37 -0.42 -15.87 9.90
N ARG A 38 -1.70 -16.02 9.56
CA ARG A 38 -2.54 -17.13 10.06
C ARG A 38 -2.46 -18.38 9.20
N ASN A 39 -2.34 -18.22 7.88
CA ASN A 39 -2.43 -19.34 6.95
C ASN A 39 -1.07 -19.62 6.31
N TYR A 40 -0.31 -18.61 5.88
CA TYR A 40 0.92 -18.87 5.14
C TYR A 40 2.14 -19.18 6.03
N ALA A 41 2.42 -18.32 7.00
CA ALA A 41 3.60 -18.38 7.86
C ALA A 41 3.72 -19.68 8.67
N PRO A 42 2.64 -20.26 9.22
CA PRO A 42 2.73 -21.51 9.98
C PRO A 42 3.14 -22.73 9.14
N HIS A 43 2.92 -22.69 7.82
CA HIS A 43 3.26 -23.80 6.92
C HIS A 43 4.70 -23.74 6.39
N LEU A 44 5.34 -22.57 6.41
CA LEU A 44 6.71 -22.40 5.90
C LEU A 44 7.74 -23.34 6.55
N PRO A 45 7.76 -23.58 7.88
CA PRO A 45 8.71 -24.51 8.48
C PRO A 45 8.58 -25.94 7.98
N TYR A 46 7.33 -26.40 7.74
CA TYR A 46 7.08 -27.74 7.21
C TYR A 46 7.55 -27.87 5.76
N ILE A 47 7.26 -26.85 4.94
CA ILE A 47 7.76 -26.78 3.56
C ILE A 47 9.29 -26.76 3.55
N ALA A 48 9.93 -25.99 4.44
CA ALA A 48 11.39 -25.98 4.55
C ALA A 48 11.95 -27.37 4.89
N ALA A 49 11.32 -28.08 5.82
CA ALA A 49 11.74 -29.43 6.21
C ALA A 49 11.65 -30.41 5.01
N ASP A 50 10.53 -30.40 4.28
CA ASP A 50 10.34 -31.25 3.11
C ASP A 50 11.29 -30.88 1.95
N MET A 51 11.54 -29.58 1.76
CA MET A 51 12.45 -29.08 0.72
C MET A 51 13.94 -29.27 1.06
N SER A 52 14.28 -29.60 2.30
CA SER A 52 15.66 -29.84 2.75
C SER A 52 15.94 -31.31 3.11
N ALA A 53 15.00 -32.21 2.80
CA ALA A 53 15.17 -33.63 3.03
C ALA A 53 16.43 -34.14 2.31
N GLU A 54 17.29 -34.82 3.05
CA GLU A 54 18.58 -35.29 2.55
C GLU A 54 18.36 -36.39 1.49
N ILE A 55 18.84 -36.14 0.27
CA ILE A 55 18.76 -37.11 -0.82
C ILE A 55 20.02 -37.99 -0.78
N PRO A 56 19.90 -39.33 -0.79
CA PRO A 56 21.06 -40.21 -0.82
C PRO A 56 21.95 -39.93 -2.04
N ASN A 57 23.27 -40.01 -1.85
CA ASN A 57 24.22 -39.84 -2.95
C ASN A 57 23.97 -40.92 -4.02
N PRO A 58 23.64 -40.55 -5.28
CA PRO A 58 23.43 -41.53 -6.33
C PRO A 58 24.72 -42.29 -6.63
N CYS A 59 24.59 -43.57 -7.00
CA CYS A 59 25.68 -44.30 -7.61
C CYS A 59 25.98 -43.69 -8.98
N ASP A 60 27.24 -43.28 -9.18
CA ASP A 60 27.79 -42.66 -10.38
C ASP A 60 27.75 -43.56 -11.63
N ALA A 61 27.48 -44.85 -11.45
CA ALA A 61 27.26 -45.80 -12.54
C ALA A 61 25.98 -45.54 -13.34
N PHE A 62 25.02 -44.75 -12.82
CA PHE A 62 23.74 -44.46 -13.47
C PHE A 62 23.61 -42.95 -13.76
N VAL A 63 24.14 -42.52 -14.90
CA VAL A 63 24.19 -41.09 -15.28
C VAL A 63 22.80 -40.45 -15.37
N GLU A 64 21.78 -41.20 -15.78
CA GLU A 64 20.39 -40.73 -15.84
C GLU A 64 19.82 -40.45 -14.44
N LEU A 65 20.20 -41.25 -13.44
CA LEU A 65 19.79 -41.03 -12.05
C LEU A 65 20.47 -39.78 -11.48
N VAL A 66 21.76 -39.59 -11.77
CA VAL A 66 22.50 -38.38 -11.37
C VAL A 66 21.87 -37.14 -12.00
N ALA A 67 21.59 -37.17 -13.30
CA ALA A 67 20.96 -36.05 -14.01
C ALA A 67 19.54 -35.76 -13.49
N PHE A 68 18.76 -36.80 -13.21
CA PHE A 68 17.44 -36.66 -12.60
C PHE A 68 17.50 -35.98 -11.23
N LEU A 69 18.39 -36.46 -10.33
CA LEU A 69 18.52 -35.88 -8.99
C LEU A 69 19.00 -34.43 -9.03
N HIS A 70 19.86 -34.08 -9.98
CA HIS A 70 20.28 -32.70 -10.18
C HIS A 70 19.11 -31.80 -10.61
N ALA A 71 18.38 -32.19 -11.66
CA ALA A 71 17.21 -31.43 -12.13
C ALA A 71 16.09 -31.36 -11.08
N HIS A 72 15.93 -32.43 -10.29
CA HIS A 72 15.01 -32.44 -9.16
C HIS A 72 15.41 -31.42 -8.11
N HIS A 73 16.69 -31.36 -7.72
CA HIS A 73 17.19 -30.39 -6.76
C HIS A 73 17.03 -28.94 -7.25
N GLU A 74 17.33 -28.67 -8.52
CA GLU A 74 17.12 -27.33 -9.11
C GLU A 74 15.65 -26.91 -9.05
N THR A 75 14.74 -27.84 -9.34
CA THR A 75 13.29 -27.58 -9.26
C THR A 75 12.83 -27.38 -7.83
N GLN A 76 13.36 -28.16 -6.89
CA GLN A 76 13.09 -28.05 -5.45
C GLN A 76 13.52 -26.67 -4.92
N GLN A 77 14.73 -26.22 -5.28
CA GLN A 77 15.24 -24.90 -4.93
C GLN A 77 14.39 -23.77 -5.52
N ALA A 78 14.08 -23.84 -6.83
CA ALA A 78 13.25 -22.82 -7.48
C ALA A 78 11.84 -22.73 -6.86
N THR A 79 11.28 -23.87 -6.45
CA THR A 79 9.99 -23.93 -5.76
C THR A 79 10.07 -23.29 -4.37
N ALA A 80 11.11 -23.61 -3.61
CA ALA A 80 11.34 -23.01 -2.29
C ALA A 80 11.49 -21.49 -2.41
N ASP A 81 12.31 -21.00 -3.33
CA ASP A 81 12.51 -19.57 -3.54
C ASP A 81 11.20 -18.83 -3.85
N MET A 82 10.34 -19.43 -4.69
CA MET A 82 9.02 -18.87 -5.02
C MET A 82 8.11 -18.80 -3.80
N VAL A 83 8.01 -19.89 -3.01
CA VAL A 83 7.20 -19.94 -1.79
C VAL A 83 7.67 -18.87 -0.79
N TYR A 84 8.98 -18.75 -0.56
CA TYR A 84 9.50 -17.73 0.34
C TYR A 84 9.33 -16.30 -0.19
N ALA A 85 9.39 -16.10 -1.51
CA ALA A 85 9.16 -14.80 -2.14
C ALA A 85 7.72 -14.29 -1.95
N VAL A 86 6.72 -15.17 -1.96
CA VAL A 86 5.30 -14.79 -1.76
C VAL A 86 5.10 -14.09 -0.42
N ARG A 87 5.70 -14.58 0.67
CA ARG A 87 5.63 -13.91 1.98
C ARG A 87 6.17 -12.47 1.91
N GLY A 88 7.30 -12.28 1.26
CA GLY A 88 7.96 -10.97 1.13
C GLY A 88 7.19 -9.99 0.24
N ALA A 89 6.69 -10.46 -0.91
CA ALA A 89 5.91 -9.66 -1.86
C ALA A 89 4.58 -9.23 -1.26
N THR A 90 3.90 -10.13 -0.56
CA THR A 90 2.62 -9.85 0.09
C THR A 90 2.76 -8.84 1.23
N GLY A 91 3.84 -8.95 2.03
CA GLY A 91 4.16 -7.93 3.05
C GLY A 91 4.46 -6.55 2.44
N HIS A 92 5.19 -6.51 1.32
CA HIS A 92 5.43 -5.26 0.59
C HIS A 92 4.14 -4.63 0.04
N LEU A 93 3.23 -5.46 -0.48
CA LEU A 93 1.94 -4.99 -0.99
C LEU A 93 1.07 -4.41 0.12
N ALA A 94 0.97 -5.08 1.27
CA ALA A 94 0.26 -4.58 2.44
C ALA A 94 0.84 -3.24 2.92
N ALA A 95 2.16 -3.14 3.04
CA ALA A 95 2.83 -1.89 3.43
C ALA A 95 2.64 -0.76 2.40
N ALA A 96 2.60 -1.09 1.10
CA ALA A 96 2.31 -0.10 0.07
C ALA A 96 0.86 0.39 0.16
N ALA A 97 -0.11 -0.51 0.34
CA ALA A 97 -1.53 -0.18 0.50
C ALA A 97 -1.76 0.72 1.73
N ASP A 98 -1.15 0.41 2.87
CA ASP A 98 -1.26 1.24 4.08
C ASP A 98 -0.65 2.65 3.90
N ARG A 99 0.51 2.75 3.24
CA ARG A 99 1.12 4.06 2.91
C ARG A 99 0.23 4.90 2.01
N VAL A 100 -0.37 4.29 0.99
CA VAL A 100 -1.31 4.98 0.09
C VAL A 100 -2.53 5.44 0.89
N ALA A 101 -3.14 4.55 1.66
CA ALA A 101 -4.33 4.88 2.46
C ALA A 101 -4.09 6.03 3.44
N THR A 102 -2.93 6.02 4.13
CA THR A 102 -2.55 7.08 5.07
C THR A 102 -2.38 8.43 4.37
N ARG A 103 -1.66 8.47 3.24
CA ARG A 103 -1.46 9.73 2.49
C ARG A 103 -2.79 10.33 1.99
N TYR A 104 -3.71 9.48 1.54
CA TYR A 104 -5.03 9.95 1.09
C TYR A 104 -5.89 10.44 2.28
N ALA A 105 -5.89 9.74 3.41
CA ALA A 105 -6.62 10.15 4.61
C ALA A 105 -6.16 11.53 5.12
N ASP A 106 -4.84 11.80 5.13
CA ASP A 106 -4.29 13.09 5.53
C ASP A 106 -4.72 14.22 4.57
N THR A 107 -4.78 13.92 3.27
CA THR A 107 -5.20 14.89 2.23
C THR A 107 -6.68 15.24 2.35
N ASP A 108 -7.54 14.25 2.60
CA ASP A 108 -8.97 14.45 2.83
C ASP A 108 -9.23 15.24 4.11
N ALA A 109 -8.52 14.91 5.20
CA ALA A 109 -8.63 15.65 6.46
C ALA A 109 -8.22 17.12 6.31
N PHE A 110 -7.13 17.39 5.57
CA PHE A 110 -6.69 18.75 5.26
C PHE A 110 -7.72 19.50 4.40
N SER A 111 -8.27 18.85 3.38
CA SER A 111 -9.29 19.44 2.51
C SER A 111 -10.58 19.73 3.28
N ALA A 112 -11.01 18.82 4.15
CA ALA A 112 -12.17 19.00 5.01
C ALA A 112 -12.00 20.20 5.96
N ALA A 113 -10.82 20.35 6.57
CA ALA A 113 -10.52 21.52 7.43
C ALA A 113 -10.63 22.83 6.64
N ARG A 114 -10.04 22.90 5.44
CA ARG A 114 -10.14 24.09 4.57
C ARG A 114 -11.58 24.41 4.14
N VAL A 115 -12.38 23.40 3.86
CA VAL A 115 -13.81 23.59 3.55
C VAL A 115 -14.56 24.13 4.76
N VAL A 116 -14.26 23.64 5.97
CA VAL A 116 -14.84 24.19 7.21
C VAL A 116 -14.43 25.64 7.40
N ASP A 117 -13.16 25.98 7.20
CA ASP A 117 -12.67 27.36 7.32
C ASP A 117 -13.35 28.30 6.33
N VAL A 118 -13.52 27.87 5.07
CA VAL A 118 -14.22 28.64 4.03
C VAL A 118 -15.70 28.79 4.38
N ARG A 119 -16.36 27.71 4.84
CA ARG A 119 -17.76 27.78 5.30
C ARG A 119 -17.92 28.74 6.48
N GLN A 120 -16.99 28.73 7.42
CA GLN A 120 -17.00 29.63 8.57
C GLN A 120 -16.77 31.09 8.13
N ALA A 121 -15.82 31.33 7.24
CA ALA A 121 -15.56 32.65 6.68
C ALA A 121 -16.75 33.20 5.85
N LEU A 122 -17.49 32.31 5.17
CA LEU A 122 -18.72 32.66 4.46
C LEU A 122 -19.92 32.87 5.39
N ALA A 123 -20.01 32.12 6.49
CA ALA A 123 -21.10 32.22 7.46
C ALA A 123 -20.97 33.44 8.38
N ASP A 124 -19.74 33.90 8.63
CA ASP A 124 -19.46 35.11 9.41
C ASP A 124 -18.41 36.00 8.72
N PRO A 125 -18.80 36.71 7.64
CA PRO A 125 -17.88 37.55 6.87
C PRO A 125 -17.33 38.74 7.66
N GLY A 126 -17.91 39.06 8.83
CA GLY A 126 -17.46 40.13 9.71
C GLY A 126 -16.31 39.73 10.64
N ALA A 127 -16.17 38.44 10.97
CA ALA A 127 -15.12 37.93 11.85
C ALA A 127 -13.75 37.78 11.16
N ALA A 128 -13.71 37.81 9.82
CA ALA A 128 -12.49 37.72 9.01
C ALA A 128 -11.77 39.06 8.79
N LEU A 129 -12.31 40.17 9.32
CA LEU A 129 -11.58 41.43 9.37
C LEU A 129 -10.69 41.43 10.62
N PRO A 130 -9.35 41.33 10.51
CA PRO A 130 -8.52 41.87 11.57
C PRO A 130 -8.93 43.34 11.77
N ASN A 131 -9.10 43.75 13.03
CA ASN A 131 -9.33 45.13 13.46
C ASN A 131 -8.13 46.04 13.15
N THR A 132 -7.62 46.03 11.93
CA THR A 132 -6.71 47.02 11.38
C THR A 132 -7.53 48.05 10.64
N PRO A 133 -7.46 49.35 11.01
CA PRO A 133 -8.10 50.39 10.21
C PRO A 133 -7.56 50.29 8.79
N THR A 134 -8.46 50.07 7.83
CA THR A 134 -8.14 50.03 6.40
C THR A 134 -7.54 51.39 6.02
N PRO A 135 -6.28 51.48 5.58
CA PRO A 135 -5.84 52.69 4.92
C PRO A 135 -6.55 52.72 3.57
N THR A 136 -7.54 53.60 3.44
CA THR A 136 -8.07 53.98 2.12
C THR A 136 -6.87 54.30 1.21
N PRO A 137 -6.70 53.62 0.07
CA PRO A 137 -5.66 53.99 -0.88
C PRO A 137 -6.05 55.36 -1.42
N MET A 138 -5.37 56.41 -0.95
CA MET A 138 -5.51 57.73 -1.52
C MET A 138 -4.89 57.69 -2.92
N LEU A 139 -5.75 57.73 -3.93
CA LEU A 139 -5.33 57.93 -5.30
C LEU A 139 -4.89 59.40 -5.43
N SER A 140 -3.59 59.64 -5.58
CA SER A 140 -3.08 60.99 -5.83
C SER A 140 -3.56 61.49 -7.19
N ASP A 141 -4.15 62.69 -7.21
CA ASP A 141 -4.58 63.38 -8.42
C ASP A 141 -3.36 63.67 -9.32
N PRO A 142 -3.31 63.16 -10.56
CA PRO A 142 -2.18 63.35 -11.48
C PRO A 142 -2.09 64.77 -12.07
N THR A 143 -2.98 65.69 -11.70
CA THR A 143 -3.03 67.06 -12.23
C THR A 143 -2.63 68.16 -11.23
N GLY A 144 -2.15 67.81 -10.04
CA GLY A 144 -1.65 68.77 -9.05
C GLY A 144 -0.36 69.48 -9.50
N PRO A 145 -0.21 70.80 -9.28
CA PRO A 145 0.96 71.53 -9.73
C PRO A 145 2.22 71.08 -8.96
N VAL A 146 3.27 70.74 -9.70
CA VAL A 146 4.60 70.41 -9.16
C VAL A 146 5.20 71.66 -8.53
N VAL A 147 5.30 71.68 -7.20
CA VAL A 147 6.08 72.68 -6.48
C VAL A 147 7.44 72.07 -6.15
N LEU A 148 8.47 72.48 -6.89
CA LEU A 148 9.88 72.26 -6.53
C LEU A 148 10.28 73.26 -5.45
N PRO A 149 10.87 72.79 -4.34
CA PRO A 149 12.28 73.10 -4.08
C PRO A 149 13.09 71.90 -3.55
#